data_AF-A0A2V2UMN4-F1
#
_entry.id   AF-A0A2V2UMN4-F1
#
_cell.length_a   1.000
_cell.length_b   1.000
_cell.length_c   1.000
_cell.angle_alpha   90.00
_cell.angle_beta   90.00
_cell.angle_gamma   90.00
#
_symmetry.space_group_name_H-M   'P 1'
#
loop_
_entity.id
_entity.type
_entity.pdbx_description
1 polymer ?
#
loop_
_entity_poly.entity_id
_entity_poly.type
_entity_poly.pdbx_seq_one_letter_code
_entity_poly.pdbx_strand_id
1 'polypeptide(L)'
;MSGNQASGVPRQDRRRGRLESEDGTDQSAATHIRVEEARQPQWTMSSSLEEILLEGSTSRTDISDMKLNDFLRSYLGGRGVVDTNENVTMQEFVQDPEMFFKKERLLRTIKASPSYQVLEAINKLHPEGVFSLEQWRDYERKDTITPLARGKLKGVLTQVQRESLEAEERLIREEEERRRRAQKMKFTISANIEDVLFRGEFRYREMKLNDFLTLRFGGKGVVATNRSVLLEEFFKEPARYIRDAGVLNEIKTSYPYLRMEWIVKEEMFFEEDVKKLHYNHVISLLGWSLATPEVKEIVHWITKQSLDAFLEEVRNPMRMSASNILKGFYESVYNARWSHVVEVSGGEGTGMEVKKGKPPQQWTYKKFGRTLSKRMTVCSNPVHRVSG
;
A
#
# COMPACT_ATOMS: atom_id res chain seq x y z
N MET A 1 80.70 -18.91 34.27
CA MET A 1 79.70 -19.22 35.31
C MET A 1 78.38 -19.47 34.61
N SER A 2 77.88 -20.69 34.79
CA SER A 2 76.50 -21.22 34.64
C SER A 2 75.50 -20.43 33.77
N GLY A 3 74.88 -20.96 32.72
CA GLY A 3 74.86 -22.29 32.08
C GLY A 3 73.79 -22.19 30.99
N ASN A 4 74.16 -22.24 29.71
CA ASN A 4 74.32 -23.42 28.85
C ASN A 4 72.98 -24.10 28.50
N GLN A 5 72.57 -24.03 27.22
CA GLN A 5 72.75 -25.09 26.20
C GLN A 5 71.56 -26.06 26.20
N ALA A 6 71.11 -26.69 25.12
CA ALA A 6 71.51 -26.90 23.73
C ALA A 6 70.17 -27.18 22.98
N SER A 7 70.02 -27.55 21.72
CA SER A 7 70.85 -28.06 20.62
C SER A 7 69.89 -28.03 19.42
N GLY A 8 70.26 -27.56 18.24
CA GLY A 8 70.87 -28.45 17.26
C GLY A 8 70.26 -28.15 15.88
N VAL A 9 71.14 -27.72 14.98
CA VAL A 9 70.91 -27.31 13.59
C VAL A 9 70.82 -28.60 12.70
N PRO A 10 70.86 -28.53 11.36
CA PRO A 10 69.78 -28.62 10.36
C PRO A 10 69.87 -29.90 9.48
N ARG A 11 69.01 -30.02 8.45
CA ARG A 11 69.30 -30.54 7.09
C ARG A 11 68.02 -30.49 6.24
N GLN A 12 67.88 -29.55 5.30
CA GLN A 12 68.11 -29.77 3.87
C GLN A 12 67.69 -31.18 3.40
N ASP A 13 66.67 -31.31 2.55
CA ASP A 13 66.96 -31.33 1.11
C ASP A 13 65.74 -31.12 0.20
N ARG A 14 66.07 -30.49 -0.93
CA ARG A 14 65.42 -30.32 -2.22
C ARG A 14 64.21 -31.20 -2.59
N ARG A 15 63.22 -30.53 -3.20
CA ARG A 15 62.79 -30.64 -4.62
C ARG A 15 61.74 -29.54 -4.85
N ARG A 16 62.03 -28.40 -5.50
CA ARG A 16 62.06 -28.14 -6.97
C ARG A 16 61.00 -29.00 -7.71
N GLY A 17 60.00 -28.48 -8.42
CA GLY A 17 59.89 -27.19 -9.06
C GLY A 17 58.45 -26.67 -9.22
N ARG A 18 58.41 -25.35 -9.24
CA ARG A 18 57.35 -24.43 -9.62
C ARG A 18 56.98 -24.65 -11.10
N LEU A 19 55.69 -24.77 -11.38
CA LEU A 19 55.10 -24.49 -12.69
C LEU A 19 54.06 -23.39 -12.49
N GLU A 20 54.10 -22.46 -13.43
CA GLU A 20 53.52 -21.12 -13.41
C GLU A 20 51.99 -21.14 -13.50
N SER A 21 51.33 -20.17 -12.85
CA SER A 21 50.24 -19.43 -13.47
C SER A 21 49.97 -18.18 -12.66
N GLU A 22 50.13 -17.04 -13.33
CA GLU A 22 49.68 -15.74 -12.89
C GLU A 22 48.15 -15.64 -12.92
N ASP A 23 47.69 -14.69 -12.11
CA ASP A 23 46.52 -13.84 -12.28
C ASP A 23 45.15 -14.36 -11.82
N GLY A 24 44.52 -13.56 -10.96
CA GLY A 24 43.20 -13.83 -10.40
C GLY A 24 42.96 -13.24 -9.02
N THR A 25 43.08 -11.92 -8.93
CA THR A 25 42.27 -11.00 -8.09
C THR A 25 41.74 -11.53 -6.75
N ASP A 26 42.29 -11.00 -5.65
CA ASP A 26 41.68 -11.01 -4.32
C ASP A 26 40.24 -10.45 -4.38
N GLN A 27 39.26 -11.35 -4.43
CA GLN A 27 37.91 -11.07 -3.94
C GLN A 27 37.62 -12.00 -2.78
N SER A 28 37.72 -11.43 -1.59
CA SER A 28 37.23 -12.01 -0.33
C SER A 28 35.73 -12.32 -0.47
N ALA A 29 35.43 -13.57 -0.83
CA ALA A 29 34.08 -14.11 -0.80
C ALA A 29 33.71 -14.40 0.65
N ALA A 30 33.19 -13.38 1.34
CA ALA A 30 32.47 -13.54 2.58
C ALA A 30 31.33 -14.55 2.33
N THR A 31 31.58 -15.77 2.81
CA THR A 31 30.65 -16.88 2.78
C THR A 31 29.49 -16.52 3.68
N HIS A 32 28.47 -15.86 3.13
CA HIS A 32 27.17 -15.81 3.76
C HIS A 32 26.63 -17.24 3.75
N ILE A 33 26.83 -17.89 4.89
CA ILE A 33 26.12 -19.08 5.35
C ILE A 33 24.62 -18.77 5.24
N ARG A 34 24.05 -19.03 4.06
CA ARG A 34 22.63 -19.24 3.88
C ARG A 34 22.36 -20.65 4.36
N VAL A 35 22.24 -20.80 5.68
CA VAL A 35 21.38 -21.86 6.21
C VAL A 35 20.01 -21.57 5.62
N GLU A 36 19.47 -22.54 4.88
CA GLU A 36 18.07 -22.59 4.48
C GLU A 36 17.20 -22.19 5.66
N GLU A 37 16.64 -20.98 5.63
CA GLU A 37 15.40 -20.68 6.34
C GLU A 37 14.37 -21.64 5.76
N ALA A 38 14.26 -22.81 6.39
CA ALA A 38 13.14 -23.72 6.21
C ALA A 38 11.88 -22.87 6.31
N ARG A 39 11.08 -22.85 5.24
CA ARG A 39 9.83 -22.10 5.11
C ARG A 39 8.99 -22.29 6.39
N GLN A 40 8.98 -21.30 7.28
CA GLN A 40 8.10 -21.37 8.44
C GLN A 40 6.66 -21.39 7.94
N PRO A 41 5.77 -22.22 8.50
CA PRO A 41 4.36 -22.21 8.14
C PRO A 41 3.79 -20.80 8.36
N GLN A 42 3.18 -20.22 7.31
CA GLN A 42 2.45 -18.97 7.45
C GLN A 42 1.09 -19.26 8.09
N TRP A 43 1.02 -19.11 9.41
CA TRP A 43 -0.22 -19.29 10.17
C TRP A 43 -1.18 -18.12 9.92
N THR A 44 -2.48 -18.41 9.94
CA THR A 44 -3.55 -17.42 9.81
C THR A 44 -4.60 -17.65 10.90
N MET A 45 -5.53 -16.71 11.09
CA MET A 45 -6.65 -16.91 12.04
C MET A 45 -7.52 -18.13 11.71
N SER A 46 -7.55 -18.54 10.42
CA SER A 46 -8.25 -19.74 9.96
C SER A 46 -7.47 -21.04 10.13
N SER A 47 -6.20 -20.98 10.56
CA SER A 47 -5.37 -22.17 10.73
C SER A 47 -5.91 -23.08 11.82
N SER A 48 -5.82 -24.39 11.57
CA SER A 48 -6.31 -25.41 12.49
C SER A 48 -5.41 -25.50 13.73
N LEU A 49 -6.03 -25.61 14.91
CA LEU A 49 -5.28 -25.82 16.16
C LEU A 49 -4.49 -27.13 16.14
N GLU A 50 -5.03 -28.16 15.50
CA GLU A 50 -4.35 -29.44 15.32
C GLU A 50 -3.05 -29.26 14.54
N GLU A 51 -3.09 -28.52 13.42
CA GLU A 51 -1.89 -28.23 12.60
C GLU A 51 -0.83 -27.46 13.40
N ILE A 52 -1.25 -26.45 14.16
CA ILE A 52 -0.35 -25.61 14.96
C ILE A 52 0.27 -26.42 16.11
N LEU A 53 -0.53 -27.23 16.80
CA LEU A 53 -0.06 -27.99 17.95
C LEU A 53 0.88 -29.13 17.54
N LEU A 54 0.58 -29.77 16.40
CA LEU A 54 1.37 -30.85 15.80
C LEU A 54 2.53 -30.35 14.92
N GLU A 55 2.73 -29.03 14.81
CA GLU A 55 3.87 -28.46 14.09
C GLU A 55 5.20 -29.04 14.62
N GLY A 56 5.99 -29.62 13.71
CA GLY A 56 7.28 -30.24 13.99
C GLY A 56 7.23 -31.69 14.49
N SER A 57 6.04 -32.31 14.56
CA SER A 57 5.91 -33.74 14.88
C SER A 57 6.00 -34.61 13.62
N THR A 58 6.47 -35.86 13.76
CA THR A 58 6.55 -36.84 12.67
C THR A 58 5.14 -37.23 12.24
N SER A 59 4.60 -36.47 11.28
CA SER A 59 3.30 -36.58 10.61
C SER A 59 2.04 -36.36 11.47
N ARG A 60 1.12 -35.55 10.92
CA ARG A 60 -0.17 -35.14 11.51
C ARG A 60 -1.10 -36.34 11.78
N THR A 61 -1.04 -37.35 10.92
CA THR A 61 -1.91 -38.52 10.92
C THR A 61 -1.34 -39.64 11.79
N ASP A 62 -0.02 -39.71 11.97
CA ASP A 62 0.59 -40.82 12.73
C ASP A 62 0.27 -40.76 14.23
N ILE A 63 0.07 -39.57 14.82
CA ILE A 63 -0.10 -39.43 16.28
C ILE A 63 -1.56 -39.56 16.73
N SER A 64 -2.54 -39.05 15.98
CA SER A 64 -3.96 -39.21 16.31
C SER A 64 -4.40 -40.68 16.19
N ASP A 65 -3.90 -41.35 15.15
CA ASP A 65 -4.26 -42.73 14.81
C ASP A 65 -3.27 -43.74 15.42
N MET A 66 -2.26 -43.25 16.16
CA MET A 66 -1.25 -44.08 16.82
C MET A 66 -1.91 -45.02 17.81
N LYS A 67 -1.53 -46.30 17.76
CA LYS A 67 -1.88 -47.23 18.84
C LYS A 67 -1.09 -46.88 20.11
N LEU A 68 -1.71 -47.08 21.27
CA LEU A 68 -1.09 -46.87 22.58
C LEU A 68 0.22 -47.66 22.71
N ASN A 69 0.24 -48.92 22.30
CA ASN A 69 1.46 -49.72 22.34
C ASN A 69 2.58 -49.18 21.43
N ASP A 70 2.23 -48.64 20.25
CA ASP A 70 3.21 -48.03 19.34
C ASP A 70 3.77 -46.73 19.90
N PHE A 71 2.92 -45.94 20.57
CA PHE A 71 3.34 -44.77 21.33
C PHE A 71 4.32 -45.13 22.45
N LEU A 72 4.00 -46.16 23.25
CA LEU A 72 4.85 -46.60 24.34
C LEU A 72 6.20 -47.13 23.84
N ARG A 73 6.22 -47.83 22.70
CA ARG A 73 7.46 -48.27 22.04
C ARG A 73 8.30 -47.09 21.57
N SER A 74 7.66 -46.12 20.89
CA SER A 74 8.34 -44.99 20.26
C SER A 74 8.86 -43.96 21.25
N TYR A 75 8.08 -43.64 22.29
CA TYR A 75 8.38 -42.53 23.21
C TYR A 75 8.85 -42.98 24.61
N LEU A 76 8.55 -44.22 25.01
CA LEU A 76 8.86 -44.75 26.35
C LEU A 76 9.67 -46.05 26.34
N GLY A 77 10.27 -46.42 25.19
CA GLY A 77 11.13 -47.59 25.05
C GLY A 77 10.41 -48.92 25.33
N GLY A 78 9.10 -48.98 25.08
CA GLY A 78 8.28 -50.17 25.30
C GLY A 78 7.80 -50.37 26.74
N ARG A 79 8.06 -49.42 27.65
CA ARG A 79 7.60 -49.51 29.04
C ARG A 79 6.08 -49.44 29.12
N GLY A 80 5.46 -50.52 29.63
CA GLY A 80 4.02 -50.59 29.84
C GLY A 80 3.24 -51.20 28.67
N VAL A 81 3.93 -51.66 27.63
CA VAL A 81 3.31 -52.41 26.53
C VAL A 81 2.72 -53.72 27.05
N VAL A 82 1.48 -53.99 26.69
CA VAL A 82 0.74 -55.23 27.00
C VAL A 82 -0.16 -55.60 25.84
N ASP A 83 -0.33 -56.91 25.58
CA ASP A 83 -1.08 -57.42 24.44
C ASP A 83 -2.56 -57.02 24.48
N THR A 84 -3.12 -56.81 25.67
CA THR A 84 -4.51 -56.35 25.85
C THR A 84 -4.75 -54.94 25.29
N ASN A 85 -3.71 -54.14 25.09
CA ASN A 85 -3.81 -52.76 24.59
C ASN A 85 -3.44 -52.65 23.09
N GLU A 86 -3.33 -53.77 22.37
CA GLU A 86 -2.85 -53.78 20.98
C GLU A 86 -3.79 -53.05 20.01
N ASN A 87 -5.08 -52.92 20.32
CA ASN A 87 -6.05 -52.20 19.51
C ASN A 87 -6.49 -50.85 20.11
N VAL A 88 -5.90 -50.46 21.24
CA VAL A 88 -6.24 -49.19 21.91
C VAL A 88 -5.53 -48.06 21.19
N THR A 89 -6.30 -47.07 20.73
CA THR A 89 -5.74 -45.86 20.12
C THR A 89 -5.28 -44.87 21.20
N MET A 90 -4.35 -43.98 20.86
CA MET A 90 -3.98 -42.88 21.75
C MET A 90 -5.16 -41.95 22.04
N GLN A 91 -6.08 -41.80 21.09
CA GLN A 91 -7.28 -41.00 21.29
C GLN A 91 -8.19 -41.59 22.37
N GLU A 92 -8.45 -42.90 22.35
CA GLU A 92 -9.21 -43.61 23.39
C GLU A 92 -8.49 -43.56 24.74
N PHE A 93 -7.16 -43.76 24.74
CA PHE A 93 -6.37 -43.72 25.96
C PHE A 93 -6.41 -42.36 26.67
N VAL A 94 -6.36 -41.26 25.92
CA VAL A 94 -6.35 -39.89 26.48
C VAL A 94 -7.69 -39.53 27.12
N GLN A 95 -8.81 -40.15 26.70
CA GLN A 95 -10.12 -39.91 27.31
C GLN A 95 -10.21 -40.44 28.73
N ASP A 96 -9.71 -41.66 28.97
CA ASP A 96 -9.65 -42.26 30.31
C ASP A 96 -8.35 -43.09 30.50
N PRO A 97 -7.23 -42.46 30.86
CA PRO A 97 -5.95 -43.14 31.04
C PRO A 97 -5.94 -44.14 32.20
N GLU A 98 -6.79 -43.90 33.21
CA GLU A 98 -6.84 -44.68 34.45
C GLU A 98 -7.50 -46.05 34.25
N MET A 99 -8.35 -46.16 33.22
CA MET A 99 -8.90 -47.43 32.76
C MET A 99 -7.80 -48.41 32.31
N PHE A 100 -6.73 -47.93 31.67
CA PHE A 100 -5.70 -48.76 31.05
C PHE A 100 -4.51 -49.05 31.97
N PHE A 101 -4.12 -48.08 32.81
CA PHE A 101 -2.97 -48.23 33.71
C PHE A 101 -3.29 -47.84 35.15
N LYS A 102 -3.24 -48.82 36.06
CA LYS A 102 -3.34 -48.55 37.51
C LYS A 102 -2.04 -48.05 38.14
N LYS A 103 -0.90 -48.16 37.44
CA LYS A 103 0.42 -47.73 37.95
C LYS A 103 0.57 -46.21 37.81
N GLU A 104 0.35 -45.48 38.91
CA GLU A 104 0.43 -44.00 38.93
C GLU A 104 1.74 -43.45 38.36
N ARG A 105 2.89 -44.08 38.62
CA ARG A 105 4.19 -43.58 38.15
C ARG A 105 4.31 -43.62 36.62
N LEU A 106 3.78 -44.65 35.97
CA LEU A 106 3.80 -44.76 34.51
C LEU A 106 2.83 -43.74 33.90
N LEU A 107 1.63 -43.60 34.46
CA LEU A 107 0.67 -42.59 34.03
C LEU A 107 1.23 -41.18 34.14
N ARG A 108 1.90 -40.83 35.25
CA ARG A 108 2.57 -39.52 35.38
C ARG A 108 3.64 -39.32 34.30
N THR A 109 4.37 -40.37 33.94
CA THR A 109 5.39 -40.31 32.88
C THR A 109 4.74 -40.07 31.51
N ILE A 110 3.65 -40.78 31.20
CA ILE A 110 2.91 -40.61 29.95
C ILE A 110 2.28 -39.21 29.88
N LYS A 111 1.58 -38.78 30.94
CA LYS A 111 0.94 -37.46 31.05
C LYS A 111 1.95 -36.30 30.92
N ALA A 112 3.19 -36.50 31.34
CA ALA A 112 4.26 -35.52 31.19
C ALA A 112 4.82 -35.42 29.76
N SER A 113 4.57 -36.41 28.88
CA SER A 113 5.10 -36.41 27.52
C SER A 113 4.51 -35.28 26.67
N PRO A 114 5.32 -34.54 25.88
CA PRO A 114 4.82 -33.48 24.99
C PRO A 114 3.71 -33.94 24.05
N SER A 115 3.85 -35.12 23.45
CA SER A 115 2.87 -35.69 22.52
C SER A 115 1.53 -35.97 23.20
N TYR A 116 1.54 -36.48 24.44
CA TYR A 116 0.32 -36.68 25.21
C TYR A 116 -0.34 -35.34 25.55
N GLN A 117 0.43 -34.34 25.99
CA GLN A 117 -0.11 -33.03 26.35
C GLN A 117 -0.79 -32.32 25.16
N VAL A 118 -0.27 -32.53 23.93
CA VAL A 118 -0.88 -32.03 22.70
C VAL A 118 -2.20 -32.75 22.40
N LEU A 119 -2.19 -34.09 22.43
CA LEU A 119 -3.41 -34.88 22.22
C LEU A 119 -4.50 -34.58 23.25
N GLU A 120 -4.12 -34.43 24.52
CA GLU A 120 -5.04 -34.03 25.59
C GLU A 120 -5.69 -32.66 25.31
N ALA A 121 -4.91 -31.69 24.83
CA ALA A 121 -5.45 -30.39 24.45
C ALA A 121 -6.47 -30.50 23.30
N ILE A 122 -6.13 -31.25 22.23
CA ILE A 122 -7.02 -31.45 21.08
C ILE A 122 -8.32 -32.14 21.52
N ASN A 123 -8.22 -33.21 22.30
CA ASN A 123 -9.38 -33.95 22.81
C ASN A 123 -10.27 -33.13 23.74
N LYS A 124 -9.76 -32.10 24.42
CA LYS A 124 -10.57 -31.16 25.21
C LYS A 124 -11.22 -30.07 24.34
N LEU A 125 -10.49 -29.56 23.36
CA LEU A 125 -10.92 -28.42 22.54
C LEU A 125 -11.95 -28.79 21.47
N HIS A 126 -11.80 -29.95 20.81
CA HIS A 126 -12.70 -30.39 19.75
C HIS A 126 -14.16 -30.57 20.21
N PRO A 127 -14.46 -31.24 21.35
CA PRO A 127 -15.82 -31.36 21.86
C PRO A 127 -16.43 -30.01 22.27
N GLU A 128 -15.60 -29.03 22.64
CA GLU A 128 -16.02 -27.66 22.95
C GLU A 128 -16.15 -26.78 21.69
N GLY A 129 -15.97 -27.35 20.50
CA GLY A 129 -16.17 -26.67 19.22
C GLY A 129 -15.02 -25.74 18.80
N VAL A 130 -13.84 -25.88 19.43
CA VAL A 130 -12.69 -25.01 19.17
C VAL A 130 -11.70 -25.74 18.25
N PHE A 131 -11.72 -25.38 16.96
CA PHE A 131 -10.92 -26.01 15.90
C PHE A 131 -9.91 -25.06 15.25
N SER A 132 -10.15 -23.74 15.28
CA SER A 132 -9.32 -22.73 14.63
C SER A 132 -8.63 -21.79 15.62
N LEU A 133 -7.56 -21.14 15.16
CA LEU A 133 -6.85 -20.10 15.93
C LEU A 133 -7.75 -18.92 16.30
N GLU A 134 -8.70 -18.57 15.43
CA GLU A 134 -9.73 -17.57 15.72
C GLU A 134 -10.62 -17.99 16.89
N GLN A 135 -11.14 -19.21 16.88
CA GLN A 135 -11.99 -19.71 17.97
C GLN A 135 -11.20 -19.78 19.29
N TRP A 136 -9.91 -20.16 19.22
CA TRP A 136 -9.02 -20.14 20.38
C TRP A 136 -8.80 -18.74 20.96
N ARG A 137 -8.84 -17.68 20.14
CA ARG A 137 -8.73 -16.29 20.61
C ARG A 137 -9.83 -15.99 21.62
N ASP A 138 -11.06 -16.38 21.30
CA ASP A 138 -12.28 -16.01 22.03
C ASP A 138 -12.68 -17.06 23.09
N TYR A 139 -11.98 -18.20 23.14
CA TYR A 139 -12.20 -19.26 24.12
C TYR A 139 -11.86 -18.82 25.55
N GLU A 140 -12.79 -18.94 26.50
CA GLU A 140 -12.59 -18.46 27.88
C GLU A 140 -11.78 -19.41 28.77
N ARG A 141 -11.99 -20.73 28.64
CA ARG A 141 -11.46 -21.76 29.55
C ARG A 141 -10.03 -22.22 29.21
N LYS A 142 -9.17 -21.28 28.80
CA LYS A 142 -7.78 -21.56 28.38
C LYS A 142 -6.93 -22.15 29.50
N ASP A 143 -7.34 -21.98 30.76
CA ASP A 143 -6.69 -22.52 31.97
C ASP A 143 -6.84 -24.04 32.11
N THR A 144 -7.88 -24.63 31.53
CA THR A 144 -8.12 -26.09 31.54
C THR A 144 -7.20 -26.87 30.59
N ILE A 145 -6.58 -26.16 29.65
CA ILE A 145 -5.68 -26.70 28.63
C ILE A 145 -4.26 -26.79 29.17
N THR A 146 -3.56 -27.85 28.76
CA THR A 146 -2.16 -28.11 29.10
C THR A 146 -1.27 -26.89 28.84
N PRO A 147 -0.36 -26.53 29.76
CA PRO A 147 0.49 -25.34 29.62
C PRO A 147 1.31 -25.31 28.33
N LEU A 148 1.78 -26.46 27.86
CA LEU A 148 2.52 -26.60 26.61
C LEU A 148 1.69 -26.17 25.38
N ALA A 149 0.49 -26.72 25.23
CA ALA A 149 -0.41 -26.42 24.12
C ALA A 149 -0.84 -24.96 24.15
N ARG A 150 -1.22 -24.46 25.34
CA ARG A 150 -1.57 -23.05 25.54
C ARG A 150 -0.42 -22.11 25.16
N GLY A 151 0.81 -22.46 25.53
CA GLY A 151 2.01 -21.70 25.18
C GLY A 151 2.23 -21.61 23.67
N LYS A 152 2.15 -22.75 22.96
CA LYS A 152 2.25 -22.79 21.50
C LYS A 152 1.19 -21.92 20.82
N LEU A 153 -0.09 -22.13 21.14
CA LEU A 153 -1.19 -21.40 20.52
C LEU A 153 -1.11 -19.89 20.81
N LYS A 154 -0.69 -19.50 22.03
CA LYS A 154 -0.47 -18.08 22.38
C LYS A 154 0.67 -17.47 21.57
N GLY A 155 1.77 -18.20 21.37
CA GLY A 155 2.89 -17.77 20.55
C GLY A 155 2.46 -17.47 19.12
N VAL A 156 1.78 -18.43 18.49
CA VAL A 156 1.29 -18.28 17.11
C VAL A 156 0.24 -17.18 17.00
N LEU A 157 -0.71 -17.08 17.93
CA LEU A 157 -1.70 -15.99 17.94
C LEU A 157 -1.03 -14.61 17.99
N THR A 158 0.01 -14.46 18.82
CA THR A 158 0.76 -13.20 18.96
C THR A 158 1.52 -12.87 17.67
N GLN A 159 2.10 -13.88 17.02
CA GLN A 159 2.80 -13.72 15.74
C GLN A 159 1.83 -13.27 14.64
N VAL A 160 0.71 -13.99 14.44
CA VAL A 160 -0.30 -13.64 13.43
C VAL A 160 -0.83 -12.23 13.63
N GLN A 161 -1.09 -11.83 14.87
CA GLN A 161 -1.51 -10.46 15.18
C GLN A 161 -0.45 -9.42 14.82
N ARG A 162 0.82 -9.67 15.14
CA ARG A 162 1.92 -8.76 14.82
C ARG A 162 2.11 -8.63 13.31
N GLU A 163 2.12 -9.74 12.57
CA GLU A 163 2.27 -9.73 11.12
C GLU A 163 1.11 -8.98 10.44
N SER A 164 -0.12 -9.13 10.96
CA SER A 164 -1.28 -8.36 10.51
C SER A 164 -1.10 -6.85 10.74
N LEU A 165 -0.63 -6.44 11.92
CA LEU A 165 -0.33 -5.05 12.25
C LEU A 165 0.78 -4.47 11.36
N GLU A 166 1.86 -5.21 11.14
CA GLU A 166 2.97 -4.80 10.28
C GLU A 166 2.57 -4.72 8.79
N ALA A 167 1.71 -5.62 8.32
CA ALA A 167 1.13 -5.54 6.98
C ALA A 167 0.24 -4.30 6.84
N GLU A 168 -0.57 -4.00 7.84
CA GLU A 168 -1.39 -2.79 7.91
C GLU A 168 -0.53 -1.51 7.89
N GLU A 169 0.50 -1.44 8.73
CA GLU A 169 1.43 -0.29 8.74
C GLU A 169 2.15 -0.11 7.40
N ARG A 170 2.57 -1.21 6.76
CA ARG A 170 3.21 -1.14 5.43
C ARG A 170 2.27 -0.56 4.40
N LEU A 171 1.01 -0.95 4.39
CA LEU A 171 0.03 -0.40 3.47
C LEU A 171 -0.31 1.06 3.77
N ILE A 172 -0.44 1.46 5.03
CA ILE A 172 -0.63 2.87 5.38
C ILE A 172 0.57 3.69 4.89
N ARG A 173 1.80 3.20 5.10
CA ARG A 173 3.01 3.88 4.59
C ARG A 173 3.04 3.92 3.06
N GLU A 174 2.68 2.82 2.39
CA GLU A 174 2.66 2.76 0.94
C GLU A 174 1.55 3.64 0.34
N GLU A 175 0.38 3.68 0.98
CA GLU A 175 -0.75 4.54 0.65
C GLU A 175 -0.41 6.01 0.87
N GLU A 176 0.21 6.35 2.01
CA GLU A 176 0.71 7.71 2.24
C GLU A 176 1.80 8.09 1.25
N GLU A 177 2.71 7.18 0.90
CA GLU A 177 3.71 7.43 -0.14
C GLU A 177 3.09 7.58 -1.51
N ARG A 178 2.11 6.75 -1.89
CA ARG A 178 1.36 6.90 -3.14
C ARG A 178 0.61 8.23 -3.15
N ARG A 179 -0.04 8.60 -2.06
CA ARG A 179 -0.69 9.90 -1.88
C ARG A 179 0.31 11.05 -1.98
N ARG A 180 1.48 10.95 -1.36
CA ARG A 180 2.56 11.95 -1.49
C ARG A 180 3.08 12.03 -2.94
N ARG A 181 3.21 10.91 -3.65
CA ARG A 181 3.61 10.88 -5.07
C ARG A 181 2.53 11.45 -5.98
N ALA A 182 1.26 11.15 -5.72
CA ALA A 182 0.09 11.71 -6.39
C ALA A 182 -0.04 13.22 -6.15
N GLN A 183 0.13 13.69 -4.91
CA GLN A 183 0.21 15.12 -4.57
C GLN A 183 1.43 15.79 -5.21
N LYS A 184 2.54 15.06 -5.39
CA LYS A 184 3.70 15.55 -6.14
C LYS A 184 3.44 15.58 -7.65
N MET A 185 2.39 14.91 -8.15
CA MET A 185 1.93 15.05 -9.53
C MET A 185 1.34 16.45 -9.67
N LYS A 186 2.08 17.33 -10.35
CA LYS A 186 1.57 18.66 -10.69
C LYS A 186 0.48 18.50 -11.74
N PHE A 187 -0.77 18.45 -11.32
CA PHE A 187 -1.89 18.59 -12.24
C PHE A 187 -1.78 19.93 -12.97
N THR A 188 -2.02 19.88 -14.27
CA THR A 188 -2.10 21.09 -15.10
C THR A 188 -3.56 21.52 -15.20
N ILE A 189 -3.82 22.76 -15.61
CA ILE A 189 -5.21 23.23 -15.76
C ILE A 189 -6.01 22.41 -16.79
N SER A 190 -5.34 21.71 -17.70
CA SER A 190 -5.95 20.80 -18.67
C SER A 190 -6.24 19.40 -18.15
N ALA A 191 -5.88 19.07 -16.90
CA ALA A 191 -6.12 17.75 -16.32
C ALA A 191 -7.61 17.40 -16.32
N ASN A 192 -7.92 16.12 -16.53
CA ASN A 192 -9.29 15.59 -16.44
C ASN A 192 -9.79 15.74 -14.99
N ILE A 193 -11.06 16.13 -14.82
CA ILE A 193 -11.68 16.23 -13.50
C ILE A 193 -11.66 14.91 -12.73
N GLU A 194 -11.75 13.77 -13.43
CA GLU A 194 -11.66 12.45 -12.81
C GLU A 194 -10.26 12.21 -12.22
N ASP A 195 -9.20 12.46 -13.00
CA ASP A 195 -7.83 12.31 -12.52
C ASP A 195 -7.51 13.25 -11.34
N VAL A 196 -8.11 14.45 -11.33
CA VAL A 196 -7.95 15.43 -10.26
C VAL A 196 -8.68 14.97 -8.99
N LEU A 197 -9.94 14.56 -9.09
CA LEU A 197 -10.76 14.15 -7.93
C LEU A 197 -10.21 12.89 -7.26
N PHE A 198 -9.84 11.90 -8.06
CA PHE A 198 -9.31 10.63 -7.57
C PHE A 198 -7.80 10.66 -7.41
N ARG A 199 -7.12 11.74 -7.77
CA ARG A 199 -5.66 11.92 -7.66
C ARG A 199 -4.82 10.79 -8.30
N GLY A 200 -5.38 10.06 -9.26
CA GLY A 200 -4.76 8.84 -9.80
C GLY A 200 -4.56 7.73 -8.74
N GLU A 201 -5.30 7.79 -7.63
CA GLU A 201 -5.27 6.82 -6.54
C GLU A 201 -6.07 5.56 -6.92
N PHE A 202 -5.79 4.49 -6.17
CA PHE A 202 -6.54 3.24 -6.23
C PHE A 202 -7.99 3.48 -5.79
N ARG A 203 -8.97 2.90 -6.51
CA ARG A 203 -10.39 3.03 -6.19
C ARG A 203 -10.79 2.02 -5.11
N TYR A 204 -10.98 2.49 -3.88
CA TYR A 204 -11.34 1.64 -2.74
C TYR A 204 -12.69 0.97 -2.90
N ARG A 205 -13.63 1.61 -3.61
CA ARG A 205 -14.93 1.04 -3.95
C ARG A 205 -14.82 -0.28 -4.72
N GLU A 206 -13.75 -0.45 -5.51
CA GLU A 206 -13.45 -1.63 -6.34
C GLU A 206 -12.61 -2.67 -5.60
N MET A 207 -12.26 -2.40 -4.34
CA MET A 207 -11.62 -3.38 -3.47
C MET A 207 -12.61 -4.51 -3.15
N LYS A 208 -12.12 -5.76 -3.16
CA LYS A 208 -12.94 -6.92 -2.75
C LYS A 208 -13.14 -6.93 -1.24
N LEU A 209 -14.35 -7.27 -0.81
CA LEU A 209 -14.74 -7.39 0.58
C LEU A 209 -13.84 -8.36 1.34
N ASN A 210 -13.58 -9.55 0.79
CA ASN A 210 -12.73 -10.53 1.47
C ASN A 210 -11.28 -10.04 1.61
N ASP A 211 -10.76 -9.28 0.66
CA ASP A 211 -9.42 -8.69 0.77
C ASP A 211 -9.40 -7.65 1.90
N PHE A 212 -10.45 -6.81 2.00
CA PHE A 212 -10.60 -5.85 3.08
C PHE A 212 -10.74 -6.51 4.46
N LEU A 213 -11.58 -7.54 4.58
CA LEU A 213 -11.80 -8.27 5.84
C LEU A 213 -10.57 -9.06 6.28
N THR A 214 -9.89 -9.69 5.33
CA THR A 214 -8.61 -10.35 5.59
C THR A 214 -7.58 -9.35 6.10
N LEU A 215 -7.50 -8.19 5.43
CA LEU A 215 -6.49 -7.20 5.74
C LEU A 215 -6.73 -6.45 7.06
N ARG A 216 -7.97 -6.05 7.35
CA ARG A 216 -8.30 -5.17 8.49
C ARG A 216 -8.83 -5.92 9.71
N PHE A 217 -9.29 -7.14 9.52
CA PHE A 217 -9.94 -7.93 10.59
C PHE A 217 -9.37 -9.36 10.70
N GLY A 218 -8.22 -9.63 10.09
CA GLY A 218 -7.55 -10.94 10.19
C GLY A 218 -8.38 -12.09 9.60
N GLY A 219 -9.29 -11.79 8.67
CA GLY A 219 -10.18 -12.77 8.06
C GLY A 219 -11.52 -12.92 8.79
N LYS A 220 -11.74 -12.19 9.90
CA LYS A 220 -13.02 -12.20 10.60
C LYS A 220 -14.15 -11.71 9.67
N GLY A 221 -15.20 -12.52 9.54
CA GLY A 221 -16.32 -12.27 8.64
C GLY A 221 -16.09 -12.67 7.17
N VAL A 222 -14.94 -13.26 6.83
CA VAL A 222 -14.68 -13.78 5.47
C VAL A 222 -15.56 -15.00 5.21
N VAL A 223 -16.30 -14.96 4.09
CA VAL A 223 -17.11 -16.08 3.62
C VAL A 223 -16.76 -16.37 2.16
N ALA A 224 -16.73 -17.65 1.78
CA ALA A 224 -16.39 -18.08 0.42
C ALA A 224 -17.32 -17.46 -0.65
N THR A 225 -18.57 -17.19 -0.31
CA THR A 225 -19.57 -16.58 -1.19
C THR A 225 -19.29 -15.12 -1.53
N ASN A 226 -18.49 -14.43 -0.72
CA ASN A 226 -18.25 -12.98 -0.84
C ASN A 226 -16.97 -12.63 -1.62
N ARG A 227 -16.33 -13.62 -2.28
CA ARG A 227 -15.04 -13.44 -2.96
C ARG A 227 -15.06 -12.39 -4.08
N SER A 228 -16.20 -12.15 -4.71
CA SER A 228 -16.37 -11.17 -5.78
C SER A 228 -17.13 -9.91 -5.35
N VAL A 229 -17.51 -9.79 -4.07
CA VAL A 229 -18.25 -8.64 -3.56
C VAL A 229 -17.30 -7.47 -3.43
N LEU A 230 -17.65 -6.33 -4.02
CA LEU A 230 -16.90 -5.08 -3.93
C LEU A 230 -17.32 -4.28 -2.69
N LEU A 231 -16.46 -3.40 -2.20
CA LEU A 231 -16.77 -2.56 -1.04
C LEU A 231 -17.96 -1.62 -1.29
N GLU A 232 -18.12 -1.09 -2.51
CA GLU A 232 -19.31 -0.28 -2.84
C GLU A 232 -20.63 -1.01 -2.62
N GLU A 233 -20.66 -2.30 -2.91
CA GLU A 233 -21.86 -3.11 -2.80
C GLU A 233 -22.06 -3.57 -1.36
N PHE A 234 -20.97 -3.89 -0.67
CA PHE A 234 -20.98 -4.22 0.75
C PHE A 234 -21.53 -3.09 1.62
N PHE A 235 -21.06 -1.85 1.43
CA PHE A 235 -21.44 -0.73 2.29
C PHE A 235 -22.90 -0.27 2.12
N LYS A 236 -23.59 -0.68 1.05
CA LYS A 236 -25.03 -0.45 0.90
C LYS A 236 -25.84 -1.25 1.91
N GLU A 237 -25.48 -2.52 2.11
CA GLU A 237 -26.19 -3.43 3.00
C GLU A 237 -25.26 -4.46 3.65
N PRO A 238 -24.44 -4.07 4.65
CA PRO A 238 -23.42 -4.94 5.24
C PRO A 238 -23.98 -6.25 5.83
N ALA A 239 -25.19 -6.19 6.40
CA ALA A 239 -25.88 -7.33 7.02
C ALA A 239 -26.24 -8.45 6.03
N ARG A 240 -26.30 -8.14 4.73
CA ARG A 240 -26.55 -9.13 3.68
C ARG A 240 -25.33 -10.03 3.44
N TYR A 241 -24.13 -9.50 3.66
CA TYR A 241 -22.87 -10.17 3.37
C TYR A 241 -22.23 -10.80 4.61
N ILE A 242 -22.37 -10.15 5.77
CA ILE A 242 -21.94 -10.69 7.08
C ILE A 242 -23.19 -10.96 7.91
N ARG A 243 -23.66 -12.21 7.88
CA ARG A 243 -24.90 -12.63 8.56
C ARG A 243 -24.77 -12.74 10.08
N ASP A 244 -23.55 -12.93 10.57
CA ASP A 244 -23.28 -12.92 12.01
C ASP A 244 -23.36 -11.48 12.53
N ALA A 245 -24.44 -11.18 13.25
CA ALA A 245 -24.70 -9.85 13.78
C ALA A 245 -23.68 -9.40 14.84
N GLY A 246 -23.10 -10.34 15.60
CA GLY A 246 -22.07 -10.04 16.59
C GLY A 246 -20.79 -9.60 15.91
N VAL A 247 -20.32 -10.41 14.95
CA VAL A 247 -19.14 -10.12 14.14
C VAL A 247 -19.30 -8.80 13.37
N LEU A 248 -20.46 -8.59 12.75
CA LEU A 248 -20.71 -7.35 12.00
C LEU A 248 -20.69 -6.12 12.92
N ASN A 249 -21.27 -6.20 14.12
CA ASN A 249 -21.30 -5.07 15.04
C ASN A 249 -19.89 -4.70 15.54
N GLU A 250 -19.06 -5.69 15.85
CA GLU A 250 -17.65 -5.47 16.18
C GLU A 250 -16.90 -4.79 15.03
N ILE A 251 -17.09 -5.27 13.80
CA ILE A 251 -16.49 -4.66 12.61
C ILE A 251 -16.95 -3.20 12.44
N LYS A 252 -18.26 -2.93 12.55
CA LYS A 252 -18.84 -1.59 12.33
C LYS A 252 -18.39 -0.55 13.34
N THR A 253 -18.08 -0.97 14.56
CA THR A 253 -17.58 -0.07 15.62
C THR A 253 -16.10 0.27 15.49
N SER A 254 -15.39 -0.43 14.62
CA SER A 254 -13.96 -0.20 14.40
C SER A 254 -13.67 1.04 13.55
N TYR A 255 -12.56 1.72 13.85
CA TYR A 255 -12.07 2.84 13.05
C TYR A 255 -11.81 2.47 11.57
N PRO A 256 -11.18 1.31 11.23
CA PRO A 256 -10.96 0.93 9.84
C PRO A 256 -12.24 0.82 9.01
N TYR A 257 -13.32 0.29 9.60
CA TYR A 257 -14.61 0.22 8.93
C TYR A 257 -15.17 1.61 8.66
N LEU A 258 -15.26 2.47 9.68
CA LEU A 258 -15.82 3.82 9.55
C LEU A 258 -15.05 4.67 8.53
N ARG A 259 -13.72 4.54 8.53
CA ARG A 259 -12.85 5.21 7.56
C ARG A 259 -13.14 4.73 6.14
N MET A 260 -13.17 3.41 5.91
CA MET A 260 -13.42 2.87 4.56
C MET A 260 -14.82 3.15 4.06
N GLU A 261 -15.83 3.08 4.94
CA GLU A 261 -17.20 3.44 4.58
C GLU A 261 -17.27 4.89 4.09
N TRP A 262 -16.56 5.80 4.76
CA TRP A 262 -16.52 7.20 4.37
C TRP A 262 -15.80 7.40 3.02
N ILE A 263 -14.63 6.80 2.83
CA ILE A 263 -13.86 6.88 1.58
C ILE A 263 -14.68 6.36 0.40
N VAL A 264 -15.30 5.19 0.53
CA VAL A 264 -16.09 4.59 -0.56
C VAL A 264 -17.29 5.47 -0.90
N LYS A 265 -17.96 6.06 0.10
CA LYS A 265 -19.05 7.02 -0.14
C LYS A 265 -18.57 8.28 -0.86
N GLU A 266 -17.41 8.82 -0.48
CA GLU A 266 -16.79 9.97 -1.16
C GLU A 266 -16.47 9.64 -2.62
N GLU A 267 -15.87 8.48 -2.90
CA GLU A 267 -15.60 8.01 -4.26
C GLU A 267 -16.88 7.87 -5.10
N MET A 268 -17.98 7.40 -4.50
CA MET A 268 -19.28 7.31 -5.16
C MET A 268 -19.83 8.70 -5.52
N PHE A 269 -19.75 9.67 -4.61
CA PHE A 269 -20.17 11.05 -4.90
C PHE A 269 -19.37 11.65 -6.06
N PHE A 270 -18.04 11.44 -6.06
CA PHE A 270 -17.19 11.92 -7.15
C PHE A 270 -17.56 11.30 -8.49
N GLU A 271 -17.81 10.00 -8.57
CA GLU A 271 -18.17 9.37 -9.85
C GLU A 271 -19.51 9.89 -10.37
N GLU A 272 -20.51 10.02 -9.49
CA GLU A 272 -21.81 10.56 -9.86
C GLU A 272 -21.68 12.00 -10.39
N ASP A 273 -20.90 12.83 -9.69
CA ASP A 273 -20.70 14.22 -10.06
C ASP A 273 -19.87 14.37 -11.34
N VAL A 274 -18.86 13.53 -11.55
CA VAL A 274 -18.10 13.47 -12.81
C VAL A 274 -19.04 13.18 -13.98
N LYS A 275 -19.97 12.23 -13.84
CA LYS A 275 -20.97 11.93 -14.88
C LYS A 275 -21.87 13.15 -15.17
N LYS A 276 -22.34 13.85 -14.12
CA LYS A 276 -23.13 15.09 -14.26
C LYS A 276 -22.33 16.19 -14.95
N LEU A 277 -21.06 16.38 -14.59
CA LEU A 277 -20.19 17.38 -15.19
C LEU A 277 -19.89 17.07 -16.66
N HIS A 278 -19.62 15.80 -17.00
CA HIS A 278 -19.44 15.36 -18.38
C HIS A 278 -20.68 15.61 -19.24
N TYR A 279 -21.89 15.36 -18.70
CA TYR A 279 -23.14 15.68 -19.39
C TYR A 279 -23.26 17.19 -19.70
N ASN A 280 -22.69 18.05 -18.85
CA ASN A 280 -22.61 19.50 -19.05
C ASN A 280 -21.32 19.96 -19.77
N HIS A 281 -20.61 19.04 -20.44
CA HIS A 281 -19.36 19.28 -21.16
C HIS A 281 -18.18 19.81 -20.31
N VAL A 282 -18.25 19.66 -18.99
CA VAL A 282 -17.15 19.96 -18.07
C VAL A 282 -16.32 18.70 -17.88
N ILE A 283 -15.23 18.58 -18.64
CA ILE A 283 -14.35 17.38 -18.64
C ILE A 283 -12.98 17.63 -18.02
N SER A 284 -12.59 18.88 -17.81
CA SER A 284 -11.26 19.25 -17.32
C SER A 284 -11.33 20.30 -16.24
N LEU A 285 -10.24 20.48 -15.50
CA LEU A 285 -10.12 21.50 -14.47
C LEU A 285 -10.29 22.92 -15.04
N LEU A 286 -9.86 23.17 -16.27
CA LEU A 286 -10.14 24.38 -17.03
C LEU A 286 -11.65 24.52 -17.29
N GLY A 287 -12.30 23.45 -17.72
CA GLY A 287 -13.76 23.40 -17.88
C GLY A 287 -14.48 23.76 -16.58
N TRP A 288 -14.03 23.22 -15.44
CA TRP A 288 -14.56 23.56 -14.13
C TRP A 288 -14.35 25.02 -13.75
N SER A 289 -13.19 25.61 -14.11
CA SER A 289 -12.92 27.02 -13.85
C SER A 289 -13.83 27.98 -14.64
N LEU A 290 -14.31 27.55 -15.82
CA LEU A 290 -15.18 28.31 -16.71
C LEU A 290 -16.67 27.95 -16.54
N ALA A 291 -16.99 26.92 -15.75
CA ALA A 291 -18.35 26.46 -15.53
C ALA A 291 -19.20 27.55 -14.86
N THR A 292 -20.45 27.65 -15.29
CA THR A 292 -21.40 28.62 -14.72
C THR A 292 -21.79 28.22 -13.29
N PRO A 293 -22.28 29.16 -12.47
CA PRO A 293 -22.74 28.85 -11.12
C PRO A 293 -23.79 27.74 -11.09
N GLU A 294 -24.71 27.72 -12.06
CA GLU A 294 -25.76 26.69 -12.17
C GLU A 294 -25.15 25.29 -12.34
N VAL A 295 -24.11 25.16 -13.17
CA VAL A 295 -23.38 23.88 -13.36
C VAL A 295 -22.60 23.51 -12.11
N LYS A 296 -22.08 24.47 -11.34
CA LYS A 296 -21.33 24.19 -10.10
C LYS A 296 -22.23 23.76 -8.92
N GLU A 297 -23.52 24.07 -8.96
CA GLU A 297 -24.48 23.68 -7.92
C GLU A 297 -25.05 22.27 -8.13
N ILE A 298 -24.83 21.62 -9.29
CA ILE A 298 -25.31 20.24 -9.54
C ILE A 298 -24.48 19.17 -8.83
N VAL A 299 -23.27 19.51 -8.41
CA VAL A 299 -22.31 18.58 -7.78
C VAL A 299 -22.37 18.69 -6.27
N HIS A 300 -21.96 17.61 -5.60
CA HIS A 300 -21.83 17.59 -4.15
C HIS A 300 -20.78 18.60 -3.67
N TRP A 301 -21.01 19.13 -2.48
CA TRP A 301 -20.13 20.14 -1.87
C TRP A 301 -18.67 19.67 -1.78
N ILE A 302 -18.43 18.37 -1.54
CA ILE A 302 -17.10 17.78 -1.41
C ILE A 302 -16.34 17.77 -2.74
N THR A 303 -17.03 17.50 -3.85
CA THR A 303 -16.51 17.58 -5.23
C THR A 303 -16.12 19.02 -5.56
N LYS A 304 -17.01 19.97 -5.25
CA LYS A 304 -16.79 21.41 -5.44
C LYS A 304 -15.55 21.87 -4.68
N GLN A 305 -15.47 21.57 -3.37
CA GLN A 305 -14.32 21.91 -2.54
C GLN A 305 -13.00 21.31 -3.07
N SER A 306 -13.03 20.05 -3.51
CA SER A 306 -11.84 19.38 -4.04
C SER A 306 -11.34 20.03 -5.33
N LEU A 307 -12.22 20.27 -6.30
CA LEU A 307 -11.86 20.91 -7.57
C LEU A 307 -11.40 22.36 -7.39
N ASP A 308 -12.03 23.11 -6.49
CA ASP A 308 -11.63 24.48 -6.18
C ASP A 308 -10.26 24.54 -5.46
N ALA A 309 -10.00 23.62 -4.52
CA ALA A 309 -8.69 23.50 -3.87
C ALA A 309 -7.57 23.21 -4.88
N PHE A 310 -7.81 22.28 -5.81
CA PHE A 310 -6.85 21.99 -6.89
C PHE A 310 -6.65 23.17 -7.84
N LEU A 311 -7.71 23.89 -8.19
CA LEU A 311 -7.60 25.11 -9.01
C LEU A 311 -6.68 26.16 -8.36
N GLU A 312 -6.83 26.37 -7.05
CA GLU A 312 -5.98 27.32 -6.32
C GLU A 312 -4.54 26.83 -6.20
N GLU A 313 -4.32 25.52 -6.03
CA GLU A 313 -2.98 24.93 -6.06
C GLU A 313 -2.29 25.15 -7.42
N VAL A 314 -3.01 24.96 -8.54
CA VAL A 314 -2.47 25.21 -9.89
C VAL A 314 -2.20 26.70 -10.12
N ARG A 315 -3.02 27.59 -9.55
CA ARG A 315 -2.87 29.05 -9.69
C ARG A 315 -1.70 29.62 -8.89
N ASN A 316 -1.38 29.08 -7.72
CA ASN A 316 -0.32 29.61 -6.85
C ASN A 316 1.08 29.68 -7.51
N PRO A 317 1.60 28.59 -8.14
CA PRO A 317 2.83 28.63 -8.93
C PRO A 317 2.75 29.58 -10.13
N MET A 318 1.58 29.67 -10.78
CA MET A 318 1.37 30.58 -11.91
C MET A 318 1.38 32.05 -11.47
N ARG A 319 0.86 32.35 -10.28
CA ARG A 319 0.88 33.69 -9.66
C ARG A 319 2.29 34.09 -9.23
N MET A 320 3.08 33.15 -8.68
CA MET A 320 4.49 33.38 -8.33
C MET A 320 5.38 33.59 -9.56
N SER A 321 5.18 32.80 -10.62
CA SER A 321 5.94 32.95 -11.87
C SER A 321 5.54 34.21 -12.64
N ALA A 322 4.24 34.55 -12.75
CA ALA A 322 3.79 35.79 -13.37
C ALA A 322 4.28 37.05 -12.61
N SER A 323 4.28 37.02 -11.27
CA SER A 323 4.85 38.10 -10.45
C SER A 323 6.34 38.32 -10.72
N ASN A 324 7.11 37.25 -10.87
CA ASN A 324 8.55 37.33 -11.17
C ASN A 324 8.84 37.75 -12.62
N ILE A 325 8.01 37.37 -13.59
CA ILE A 325 8.19 37.73 -15.01
C ILE A 325 7.76 39.20 -15.28
N LEU A 326 6.71 39.69 -14.61
CA LEU A 326 6.20 41.05 -14.87
C LEU A 326 7.00 42.16 -14.19
N LYS A 327 7.76 41.87 -13.13
CA LYS A 327 8.50 42.90 -12.36
C LYS A 327 9.55 43.66 -13.18
N GLY A 328 10.15 43.04 -14.20
CA GLY A 328 11.10 43.71 -15.11
C GLY A 328 10.48 44.21 -16.42
N PHE A 329 9.46 43.51 -16.95
CA PHE A 329 8.82 43.88 -18.23
C PHE A 329 7.98 45.16 -18.09
N TYR A 330 7.27 45.33 -16.98
CA TYR A 330 6.43 46.51 -16.76
C TYR A 330 7.28 47.77 -16.51
N GLU A 331 8.43 47.66 -15.85
CA GLU A 331 9.37 48.77 -15.70
C GLU A 331 9.97 49.21 -17.04
N SER A 332 10.27 48.30 -17.97
CA SER A 332 10.75 48.66 -19.32
C SER A 332 9.69 49.38 -20.14
N VAL A 333 8.42 48.96 -20.05
CA VAL A 333 7.31 49.64 -20.75
C VAL A 333 6.98 50.98 -20.08
N TYR A 334 7.04 51.06 -18.75
CA TYR A 334 6.79 52.29 -18.00
C TYR A 334 7.90 53.33 -18.20
N ASN A 335 9.16 52.89 -18.33
CA ASN A 335 10.32 53.76 -18.61
C ASN A 335 10.55 54.02 -20.11
N ALA A 336 9.74 53.42 -21.00
CA ALA A 336 9.86 53.64 -22.43
C ALA A 336 9.61 55.12 -22.76
N ARG A 337 10.61 55.76 -23.36
CA ARG A 337 10.49 57.16 -23.81
C ARG A 337 9.98 57.18 -25.25
N TRP A 338 8.96 58.00 -25.50
CA TRP A 338 8.42 58.22 -26.85
C TRP A 338 9.52 58.65 -27.82
N SER A 339 9.54 58.05 -29.00
CA SER A 339 10.34 58.48 -30.16
C SER A 339 9.46 58.42 -31.40
N HIS A 340 9.72 59.27 -32.39
CA HIS A 340 9.00 59.31 -33.65
C HIS A 340 9.98 59.42 -34.80
N VAL A 341 9.55 59.01 -35.99
CA VAL A 341 10.37 59.03 -37.19
C VAL A 341 10.05 60.27 -38.01
N VAL A 342 11.08 60.97 -38.49
CA VAL A 342 10.96 62.14 -39.37
C VAL A 342 11.75 61.88 -40.64
N GLU A 343 11.19 62.24 -41.78
CA GLU A 343 11.85 62.16 -43.07
C GLU A 343 12.87 63.30 -43.21
N VAL A 344 14.10 62.96 -43.59
CA VAL A 344 15.19 63.93 -43.80
C VAL A 344 15.10 64.43 -45.23
N SER A 345 14.75 65.70 -45.42
CA SER A 345 14.68 66.32 -46.75
C SER A 345 16.06 66.81 -47.18
N GLY A 346 16.70 66.14 -48.16
CA GLY A 346 17.94 66.65 -48.75
C GLY A 346 18.92 65.64 -49.37
N GLY A 347 18.53 64.41 -49.70
CA GLY A 347 19.40 63.47 -50.41
C GLY A 347 18.62 62.53 -51.32
N GLU A 348 19.26 61.98 -52.35
CA GLU A 348 18.73 60.92 -53.22
C GLU A 348 18.50 59.63 -52.40
N GLY A 349 17.39 59.58 -51.69
CA GLY A 349 16.96 58.44 -50.89
C GLY A 349 16.03 58.86 -49.74
N THR A 350 14.97 58.09 -49.52
CA THR A 350 14.02 58.29 -48.41
C THR A 350 14.70 57.94 -47.07
N GLY A 351 15.50 58.86 -46.55
CA GLY A 351 16.16 58.75 -45.26
C GLY A 351 15.20 59.04 -44.11
N MET A 352 15.08 58.11 -43.16
CA MET A 352 14.26 58.25 -41.96
C MET A 352 15.15 58.41 -40.72
N GLU A 353 14.93 59.46 -39.94
CA GLU A 353 15.63 59.72 -38.68
C GLU A 353 14.69 59.56 -37.48
N VAL A 354 15.12 58.86 -36.43
CA VAL A 354 14.35 58.69 -35.20
C VAL A 354 14.66 59.83 -34.23
N LYS A 355 13.66 60.67 -33.93
CA LYS A 355 13.75 61.77 -32.97
C LYS A 355 13.04 61.43 -31.66
N LYS A 356 13.66 61.79 -30.55
CA LYS A 356 13.12 61.60 -29.20
C LYS A 356 11.97 62.58 -28.94
N GLY A 357 10.90 62.12 -28.31
CA GLY A 357 9.71 62.91 -27.97
C GLY A 357 8.49 62.58 -28.83
N LYS A 358 7.36 63.24 -28.54
CA LYS A 358 6.11 63.07 -29.28
C LYS A 358 6.22 63.75 -30.66
N PRO A 359 5.61 63.19 -31.72
CA PRO A 359 5.64 63.80 -33.04
C PRO A 359 4.90 65.15 -33.01
N PRO A 360 5.35 66.15 -33.81
CA PRO A 360 4.69 67.45 -33.92
C PRO A 360 3.24 67.34 -34.40
N GLN A 361 2.96 66.30 -35.21
CA GLN A 361 1.64 66.05 -35.79
C GLN A 361 1.17 64.65 -35.39
N GLN A 362 0.16 64.59 -34.52
CA GLN A 362 -0.45 63.34 -34.09
C GLN A 362 -1.54 62.92 -35.09
N TRP A 363 -1.63 61.63 -35.40
CA TRP A 363 -2.71 61.13 -36.24
C TRP A 363 -4.02 61.21 -35.48
N THR A 364 -5.04 61.82 -36.09
CA THR A 364 -6.41 61.79 -35.56
C THR A 364 -7.11 60.54 -36.10
N TYR A 365 -7.47 59.63 -35.20
CA TYR A 365 -8.26 58.46 -35.54
C TYR A 365 -9.70 58.89 -35.87
N LYS A 366 -10.16 58.64 -37.11
CA LYS A 366 -11.59 58.62 -37.40
C LYS A 366 -12.14 57.26 -36.97
N LYS A 367 -13.07 57.25 -36.01
CA LYS A 367 -13.81 56.05 -35.60
C LYS A 367 -14.63 55.55 -36.81
N PHE A 368 -14.25 54.41 -37.38
CA PHE A 368 -15.08 53.70 -38.35
C PHE A 368 -15.75 52.50 -37.66
N GLY A 369 -17.07 52.37 -37.85
CA GLY A 369 -17.91 51.38 -37.20
C GLY A 369 -17.55 49.91 -37.53
N ARG A 370 -18.12 49.00 -36.74
CA ARG A 370 -17.88 47.54 -36.71
C ARG A 370 -17.89 46.91 -38.10
N THR A 371 -16.72 46.64 -38.69
CA THR A 371 -16.38 45.41 -39.45
C THR A 371 -14.94 45.53 -39.98
N LEU A 372 -14.09 44.55 -39.65
CA LEU A 372 -12.71 44.46 -40.15
C LEU A 372 -12.73 44.07 -41.63
N SER A 373 -12.52 45.05 -42.52
CA SER A 373 -12.08 44.81 -43.90
C SER A 373 -10.71 45.45 -44.09
N LYS A 374 -9.71 44.63 -44.38
CA LYS A 374 -8.32 45.05 -44.56
C LYS A 374 -8.16 45.57 -45.99
N ARG A 375 -8.19 46.89 -46.16
CA ARG A 375 -7.63 47.56 -47.35
C ARG A 375 -6.84 48.78 -46.90
N MET A 376 -5.52 48.75 -47.09
CA MET A 376 -4.67 49.93 -46.97
C MET A 376 -4.75 50.68 -48.31
N THR A 377 -5.43 51.83 -48.32
CA THR A 377 -5.33 52.79 -49.42
C THR A 377 -4.33 53.86 -49.00
N VAL A 378 -3.28 54.05 -49.79
CA VAL A 378 -2.36 55.19 -49.64
C VAL A 378 -3.10 56.44 -50.11
N CYS A 379 -3.45 57.35 -49.21
CA CYS A 379 -3.99 58.65 -49.57
C CYS A 379 -2.84 59.60 -49.92
N SER A 380 -2.56 59.78 -51.21
CA SER A 380 -1.74 60.88 -51.71
C SER A 380 -2.55 62.18 -51.70
N ASN A 381 -1.99 63.27 -51.17
CA ASN A 381 -2.57 64.60 -51.33
C ASN A 381 -2.41 65.10 -52.79
N PRO A 382 -3.37 65.88 -53.33
CA PRO A 382 -3.35 66.34 -54.70
C PRO A 382 -2.40 67.53 -54.88
N VAL A 383 -1.51 67.45 -55.87
CA VAL A 383 -0.72 68.60 -56.33
C VAL A 383 -1.49 69.27 -57.47
N HIS A 384 -1.96 70.49 -57.22
CA HIS A 384 -2.46 71.37 -58.27
C HIS A 384 -1.31 71.70 -59.25
N ARG A 385 -1.48 71.35 -60.53
CA ARG A 385 -0.64 71.88 -61.62
C ARG A 385 -0.96 73.36 -61.81
N VAL A 386 0.06 74.20 -61.78
CA VAL A 386 0.06 75.49 -62.48
C VAL A 386 0.72 75.25 -63.83
N SER A 387 -0.02 75.48 -64.91
CA SER A 387 0.45 75.32 -66.29
C SER A 387 1.37 76.48 -66.69
N GLY A 388 2.45 76.15 -67.41
CA GLY A 388 3.05 77.04 -68.40
C GLY A 388 2.41 76.82 -69.76
#